data_AF-A0A1X1X2K2-F1
#
_entry.id   AF-A0A1X1X2K2-F1
#
_cell.length_a   1.000
_cell.length_b   1.000
_cell.length_c   1.000
_cell.angle_alpha   90.00
_cell.angle_beta   90.00
_cell.angle_gamma   90.00
#
_symmetry.space_group_name_H-M   'P 1'
#
loop_
_entity.id
_entity.type
_entity.pdbx_description
1 polymer ?
#
loop_
_entity_poly.entity_id
_entity_poly.type
_entity_poly.pdbx_seq_one_letter_code
_entity_poly.pdbx_strand_id
1 'polypeptide(L)'
;MFANIGWGEMLVLVVVGLVVLGPERLPGAIRWTAGALRQARDYLSGVSNQLREDMGPEFDDIRGQLSELQKLRGMTPRAALTKHLLDGDDSIFTGNFDAPASDKPESPARPEPPAPPGAPDRTPFDTDAT
;
A
#
# COMPACT_ATOMS: atom_id res chain seq x y z
N MET A 1 7.58 11.18 0.82
CA MET A 1 7.23 12.20 1.82
C MET A 1 5.95 11.81 2.55
N PHE A 2 4.81 11.59 1.89
CA PHE A 2 3.58 11.09 2.55
C PHE A 2 3.56 9.58 2.91
N ALA A 3 4.50 8.78 2.39
CA ALA A 3 4.58 7.35 2.67
C ALA A 3 5.15 7.00 4.06
N ASN A 4 5.58 8.01 4.83
CA ASN A 4 5.98 7.85 6.23
C ASN A 4 4.85 8.21 7.20
N ILE A 5 3.62 8.49 6.72
CA ILE A 5 2.47 8.62 7.60
C ILE A 5 2.18 7.21 8.12
N GLY A 6 2.55 6.96 9.37
CA GLY A 6 2.13 5.79 10.11
C GLY A 6 0.73 6.00 10.69
N TRP A 7 0.22 4.94 11.34
CA TRP A 7 -1.05 4.99 12.05
C TRP A 7 -1.07 6.07 13.14
N GLY A 8 0.08 6.36 13.76
CA GLY A 8 0.24 7.41 14.76
C GLY A 8 -0.04 8.80 14.20
N GLU A 9 0.56 9.16 13.06
CA GLU A 9 0.32 10.46 12.42
C GLU A 9 -1.13 10.62 11.93
N MET A 10 -1.78 9.56 11.45
CA MET A 10 -3.21 9.63 11.09
C MET A 10 -4.08 9.94 12.30
N LEU A 11 -3.79 9.32 13.45
CA LEU A 11 -4.52 9.58 14.68
C LEU A 11 -4.32 11.03 15.14
N VAL A 12 -3.09 11.56 15.05
CA VAL A 12 -2.80 12.98 15.31
C VAL A 12 -3.59 13.89 14.37
N LEU A 13 -3.64 13.61 13.06
CA LEU A 13 -4.41 14.42 12.11
C LEU A 13 -5.91 14.41 12.42
N VAL A 14 -6.46 13.27 12.82
CA VAL A 14 -7.86 13.17 13.25
C VAL A 14 -8.09 14.01 14.49
N VAL A 15 -7.24 13.91 15.51
CA VAL A 15 -7.36 14.71 16.74
C VAL A 15 -7.25 16.21 16.44
N VAL A 16 -6.27 16.62 15.63
CA VAL A 16 -6.12 18.01 15.21
C VAL A 16 -7.36 18.48 14.45
N GLY A 17 -7.88 17.68 13.53
CA GLY A 17 -9.13 17.97 12.82
C GLY A 17 -10.34 18.12 13.74
N LEU A 18 -10.47 17.23 14.74
CA LEU A 18 -11.53 17.29 15.74
C LEU A 18 -11.41 18.52 16.64
N VAL A 19 -10.20 18.96 17.00
CA VAL A 19 -9.99 20.15 17.84
C VAL A 19 -10.22 21.43 17.07
N VAL A 20 -9.67 21.54 15.86
CA VAL A 20 -9.75 22.77 15.04
C VAL A 20 -11.16 22.99 14.50
N LEU A 21 -11.77 21.95 13.93
CA LEU A 21 -13.09 22.05 13.31
C LEU A 21 -14.22 21.74 14.29
N GLY A 22 -13.97 20.91 15.31
CA GLY A 22 -14.98 20.42 16.24
C GLY A 22 -15.58 19.08 15.81
N PRO A 23 -15.84 18.15 16.75
CA PRO A 23 -16.36 16.81 16.45
C PRO A 23 -17.75 16.84 15.81
N GLU A 24 -18.57 17.83 16.12
CA GLU A 24 -19.92 17.97 15.57
C GLU A 24 -19.93 18.48 14.12
N ARG A 25 -18.89 19.21 13.72
CA ARG A 25 -18.83 19.89 12.41
C ARG A 25 -18.13 19.05 11.35
N LEU A 26 -17.17 18.21 11.75
CA LEU A 26 -16.46 17.28 10.88
C LEU A 26 -17.39 16.41 10.01
N PRO A 27 -18.38 15.69 10.57
CA PRO A 27 -19.28 14.86 9.76
C PRO A 27 -20.13 15.70 8.79
N GLY A 28 -20.49 16.92 9.17
CA GLY A 28 -21.18 17.87 8.29
C GLY A 28 -20.30 18.31 7.12
N ALA A 29 -19.04 18.68 7.39
CA ALA A 29 -18.07 19.10 6.38
C ALA A 29 -17.73 17.98 5.38
N ILE A 30 -17.59 16.74 5.86
CA ILE A 30 -17.38 15.56 5.01
C ILE A 30 -18.57 15.38 4.08
N ARG A 31 -19.81 15.45 4.60
CA ARG A 31 -21.03 15.31 3.79
C ARG A 31 -21.14 16.39 2.73
N TRP A 32 -20.86 17.64 3.09
CA TRP A 32 -20.87 18.75 2.15
C TRP A 32 -19.82 18.58 1.06
N THR A 33 -18.58 18.26 1.44
CA THR A 33 -17.47 18.04 0.49
C THR A 33 -17.75 16.86 -0.43
N ALA A 34 -18.26 15.74 0.12
CA ALA A 34 -18.61 14.57 -0.67
C ALA A 34 -19.75 14.87 -1.66
N GLY A 35 -20.77 15.62 -1.22
CA GLY A 35 -21.85 16.09 -2.08
C GLY A 35 -21.33 17.00 -3.20
N ALA A 36 -20.48 17.97 -2.87
CA ALA A 36 -19.88 18.89 -3.82
C ALA A 36 -18.99 18.16 -4.84
N LEU A 37 -18.18 17.19 -4.41
CA LEU A 37 -17.35 16.37 -5.29
C LEU A 37 -18.20 15.51 -6.23
N ARG A 38 -19.28 14.92 -5.73
CA ARG A 38 -20.20 14.11 -6.54
C ARG A 38 -20.88 14.97 -7.60
N GLN A 39 -21.41 16.11 -7.18
CA GLN A 39 -22.06 17.06 -8.07
C GLN A 39 -21.07 17.62 -9.12
N ALA A 40 -19.83 17.94 -8.73
CA ALA A 40 -18.79 18.35 -9.66
C ALA A 40 -18.47 17.23 -10.67
N ARG A 41 -18.36 15.97 -10.23
CA ARG A 41 -18.15 14.83 -11.13
C ARG A 41 -19.31 14.65 -12.11
N ASP A 42 -20.55 14.76 -11.63
CA ASP A 42 -21.75 14.63 -12.45
C ASP A 42 -21.78 15.74 -13.52
N TYR A 43 -21.50 16.99 -13.15
CA TYR A 43 -21.40 18.11 -14.11
C TYR A 43 -20.28 17.91 -15.13
N LEU A 44 -19.08 17.52 -14.70
CA LEU A 44 -17.95 17.27 -15.61
C LEU A 44 -18.26 16.11 -16.57
N SER A 45 -18.95 15.07 -16.10
CA SER A 45 -19.36 13.95 -16.95
C SER A 45 -20.44 14.34 -17.96
N GLY A 46 -21.41 15.18 -17.56
CA GLY A 46 -22.45 15.69 -18.45
C GLY A 46 -21.89 16.62 -19.52
N VAL A 47 -20.99 17.54 -19.14
CA VAL A 47 -20.30 18.44 -20.06
C VAL A 47 -19.39 17.66 -21.00
N SER A 48 -18.62 16.68 -20.50
CA SER A 48 -17.79 15.83 -21.36
C SER A 48 -18.61 15.07 -22.41
N ASN A 49 -19.84 14.66 -22.08
CA ASN A 49 -20.73 13.98 -23.03
C ASN A 49 -21.27 14.96 -24.08
N GLN A 50 -21.73 16.15 -23.67
CA GLN A 50 -22.20 17.18 -24.59
C GLN A 50 -21.09 17.69 -25.52
N LEU A 51 -19.87 17.88 -25.00
CA LEU A 51 -18.71 18.24 -25.83
C LEU A 51 -18.31 17.11 -26.78
N ARG A 52 -18.49 15.84 -26.39
CA ARG A 52 -18.28 14.70 -27.29
C ARG A 52 -19.26 14.68 -28.44
N GLU A 53 -20.49 15.10 -28.17
CA GLU A 53 -21.59 15.15 -29.15
C GLU A 53 -21.44 16.36 -30.09
N ASP A 54 -21.00 17.50 -29.58
CA ASP A 54 -20.90 18.76 -30.33
C ASP A 54 -19.53 19.01 -31.01
N MET A 55 -18.41 18.56 -30.45
CA MET A 55 -17.05 18.85 -30.98
C MET A 55 -16.46 17.72 -31.83
N GLY A 56 -17.11 16.55 -31.88
CA GLY A 56 -16.67 15.43 -32.71
C GLY A 56 -15.18 15.03 -32.49
N PRO A 57 -14.43 14.65 -33.53
CA PRO A 57 -13.11 13.99 -33.43
C PRO A 57 -12.03 14.77 -32.67
N GLU A 58 -12.18 16.08 -32.48
CA GLU A 58 -11.23 16.92 -31.75
C GLU A 58 -11.12 16.54 -30.26
N PHE A 59 -12.19 15.97 -29.67
CA PHE A 59 -12.17 15.49 -28.29
C PHE A 59 -11.35 14.20 -28.12
N ASP A 60 -11.31 13.33 -29.14
CA ASP A 60 -10.56 12.08 -29.08
C ASP A 60 -9.03 12.33 -29.19
N ASP A 61 -8.59 13.36 -29.91
CA ASP A 61 -7.18 13.78 -29.92
C ASP A 61 -6.71 14.29 -28.54
N ILE A 62 -7.52 15.11 -27.87
CA ILE A 62 -7.23 15.58 -26.51
C ILE A 62 -7.20 14.40 -25.53
N ARG A 63 -8.12 13.44 -25.69
CA ARG A 63 -8.16 12.22 -24.89
C ARG A 63 -6.92 11.35 -25.10
N GLY A 64 -6.43 11.27 -26.34
CA GLY A 64 -5.17 10.61 -26.69
C GLY A 64 -3.98 11.20 -25.94
N GLN A 65 -3.83 12.53 -26.01
CA GLN A 65 -2.77 13.26 -25.30
C GLN A 65 -2.86 13.10 -23.77
N LEU A 66 -4.07 13.19 -23.21
CA LEU A 66 -4.28 13.01 -21.76
C LEU A 66 -3.98 11.58 -21.30
N SER A 67 -4.40 10.59 -22.09
CA SER A 67 -4.12 9.17 -21.86
C SER A 67 -2.62 8.88 -21.92
N GLU A 68 -1.91 9.49 -22.87
CA GLU A 68 -0.46 9.33 -23.02
C GLU A 68 0.30 9.95 -21.82
N LEU A 69 -0.14 11.11 -21.33
CA LEU A 69 0.37 11.72 -20.10
C LEU A 69 0.09 10.85 -18.85
N GLN A 70 -1.07 10.23 -18.78
CA GLN A 70 -1.42 9.31 -17.70
C GLN A 70 -0.62 8.00 -17.76
N LYS A 71 -0.37 7.49 -18.98
CA LYS A 71 0.45 6.31 -19.23
C LYS A 71 1.91 6.56 -18.86
N LEU A 72 2.45 7.74 -19.18
CA LEU A 72 3.77 8.17 -18.70
C LEU A 72 3.85 8.24 -17.17
N ARG A 73 2.80 8.73 -16.52
CA ARG A 73 2.70 8.74 -15.05
C ARG A 73 2.62 7.33 -14.45
N GLY A 74 1.99 6.39 -15.16
CA GLY A 74 1.90 4.97 -14.81
C GLY A 74 3.18 4.15 -15.04
N MET A 75 4.07 4.61 -15.92
CA MET A 75 5.42 4.05 -16.12
C MET A 75 6.46 4.63 -15.14
N THR A 76 6.02 5.29 -14.08
CA THR A 76 6.95 5.74 -13.05
C THR A 76 7.47 4.53 -12.25
N PRO A 77 8.77 4.46 -11.92
CA PRO A 77 9.33 3.36 -11.13
C PRO A 77 8.62 3.17 -9.79
N ARG A 78 8.00 4.24 -9.27
CA ARG A 78 7.11 4.19 -8.12
C ARG A 78 5.88 3.31 -8.34
N ALA A 79 5.22 3.37 -9.50
CA ALA A 79 4.06 2.55 -9.82
C ALA A 79 4.43 1.07 -10.01
N ALA A 80 5.60 0.78 -10.59
CA ALA A 80 6.12 -0.58 -10.69
C ALA A 80 6.47 -1.15 -9.31
N LEU A 81 7.10 -0.34 -8.45
CA LEU A 81 7.42 -0.72 -7.07
C LEU A 81 6.15 -0.87 -6.22
N THR A 82 5.16 0.00 -6.38
CA THR A 82 3.87 -0.13 -5.69
C THR A 82 3.12 -1.39 -6.12
N LYS A 83 3.11 -1.75 -7.41
CA LYS A 83 2.51 -3.02 -7.83
C LYS A 83 3.24 -4.22 -7.23
N HIS A 84 4.56 -4.19 -7.21
CA HIS A 84 5.35 -5.30 -6.67
C HIS A 84 5.26 -5.41 -5.14
N LEU A 85 5.13 -4.29 -4.42
CA LEU A 85 4.98 -4.28 -2.96
C LEU A 85 3.53 -4.48 -2.50
N LEU A 86 2.54 -4.06 -3.29
CA LEU A 86 1.11 -4.19 -2.94
C LEU A 86 0.53 -5.55 -3.34
N ASP A 87 1.00 -6.18 -4.43
CA ASP A 87 0.58 -7.55 -4.79
C ASP A 87 1.40 -8.64 -4.07
N GLY A 88 2.50 -8.28 -3.38
CA GLY A 88 3.43 -9.25 -2.77
C GLY A 88 3.52 -9.21 -1.25
N ASP A 89 3.05 -8.13 -0.61
CA ASP A 89 3.32 -7.87 0.81
C ASP A 89 2.10 -7.22 1.51
N ASP A 90 0.95 -7.90 1.42
CA ASP A 90 -0.25 -7.58 2.21
C ASP A 90 0.04 -7.50 3.72
N SER A 91 1.15 -8.09 4.18
CA SER A 91 1.68 -8.05 5.54
C SER A 91 1.99 -6.63 6.06
N ILE A 92 2.39 -5.70 5.18
CA ILE A 92 2.69 -4.31 5.58
C ILE A 92 1.42 -3.53 5.87
N PHE A 93 0.36 -3.75 5.10
CA PHE A 93 -0.94 -3.10 5.29
C PHE A 93 -1.73 -3.70 6.45
N THR A 94 -1.54 -5.00 6.72
CA THR A 94 -2.32 -5.74 7.74
C THR A 94 -1.69 -5.65 9.14
N GLY A 95 -0.55 -4.98 9.31
CA GLY A 95 0.01 -4.66 10.63
C GLY A 95 0.43 -5.88 11.46
N ASN A 96 0.70 -7.03 10.83
CA ASN A 96 1.01 -8.28 11.51
C ASN A 96 2.51 -8.41 11.87
N PHE A 97 3.12 -7.29 12.29
CA PHE A 97 4.52 -7.23 12.77
C PHE A 97 4.71 -7.77 14.19
N ASP A 98 3.64 -8.22 14.85
CA ASP A 98 3.66 -8.77 16.20
C ASP A 98 3.40 -10.28 16.20
N ALA A 99 4.18 -11.01 15.41
CA ALA A 99 4.46 -12.40 15.71
C ALA A 99 5.88 -12.42 16.29
N PRO A 100 6.07 -12.65 17.60
CA PRO A 100 7.40 -12.86 18.11
C PRO A 100 7.95 -14.09 17.40
N ALA A 101 8.97 -13.87 16.56
CA ALA A 101 9.86 -14.93 16.17
C ALA A 101 10.24 -15.63 17.47
N SER A 102 9.86 -16.90 17.60
CA SER A 102 10.34 -17.75 18.68
C SER A 102 11.83 -17.99 18.41
N ASP A 103 12.63 -16.97 18.66
CA ASP A 103 14.07 -17.07 18.86
C ASP A 103 14.26 -17.84 20.16
N LYS A 104 14.30 -19.16 20.00
CA LYS A 104 14.89 -20.06 20.99
C LYS A 104 16.32 -19.56 21.20
N PRO A 105 16.70 -19.08 22.40
CA PRO A 105 18.03 -18.50 22.58
C PRO A 105 19.07 -19.60 22.39
N GLU A 106 19.87 -19.45 21.33
CA GLU A 106 21.12 -20.16 21.17
C GLU A 106 22.05 -19.71 22.29
N SER A 107 22.16 -20.55 23.31
CA SER A 107 23.07 -20.36 24.44
C SER A 107 24.51 -20.30 23.92
N PRO A 108 25.35 -19.32 24.33
CA PRO A 108 26.69 -19.20 23.78
C PRO A 108 27.53 -20.40 24.22
N ALA A 109 27.97 -21.19 23.25
CA ALA A 109 28.84 -22.33 23.46
C ALA A 109 30.16 -21.87 24.12
N ARG A 110 30.36 -22.33 25.35
CA ARG A 110 31.64 -22.26 26.07
C ARG A 110 32.66 -23.15 25.32
N PRO A 111 33.94 -22.77 25.20
CA PRO A 111 34.90 -23.59 24.47
C PRO A 111 35.20 -24.86 25.27
N GLU A 112 34.84 -26.02 24.72
CA GLU A 112 35.13 -27.33 25.31
C GLU A 112 36.41 -27.93 24.69
N PRO A 113 37.30 -28.59 25.47
CA PRO A 113 38.60 -29.10 25.01
C PRO A 113 38.47 -30.30 24.06
N PRO A 114 39.51 -30.63 23.26
CA PRO A 114 39.38 -31.64 22.21
C PRO A 114 39.40 -33.07 22.79
N ALA A 115 38.49 -33.92 22.32
CA ALA A 115 38.43 -35.34 22.63
C ALA A 115 37.94 -36.14 21.38
N PRO A 116 38.16 -37.47 21.28
CA PRO A 116 39.10 -38.11 20.34
C PRO A 116 38.43 -38.67 19.07
N PRO A 117 39.21 -39.15 18.08
CA PRO A 117 38.70 -39.54 16.78
C PRO A 117 37.99 -40.90 16.83
N GLY A 118 36.73 -40.92 16.41
CA GLY A 118 36.05 -42.17 16.05
C GLY A 118 34.56 -42.19 16.36
N ALA A 119 33.73 -41.95 15.34
CA ALA A 119 32.51 -42.72 15.06
C ALA A 119 31.90 -42.24 13.72
N PRO A 120 31.30 -43.15 12.93
CA PRO A 120 31.12 -42.99 11.49
C PRO A 120 29.88 -42.17 11.10
N ASP A 121 30.01 -41.54 9.92
CA ASP A 121 28.98 -40.83 9.17
C ASP A 121 27.72 -41.70 9.02
N ARG A 122 26.57 -41.22 9.54
CA ARG A 122 25.25 -41.80 9.28
C ARG A 122 24.45 -40.77 8.50
N THR A 123 24.32 -41.03 7.21
CA THR A 123 23.50 -40.22 6.29
C THR A 123 22.04 -40.17 6.75
N PRO A 124 21.33 -39.04 6.57
CA PRO A 124 19.95 -38.88 7.01
C PRO A 124 18.98 -39.81 6.27
N PHE A 125 17.98 -40.34 6.99
CA PHE A 125 16.91 -41.15 6.41
C PHE A 125 15.88 -40.25 5.70
N ASP A 126 15.59 -40.57 4.44
CA ASP A 126 14.52 -39.98 3.63
C ASP A 126 13.19 -40.66 3.96
N THR A 127 12.16 -39.86 4.27
CA THR A 127 10.88 -40.33 4.82
C THR A 127 9.69 -40.17 3.87
N ASP A 128 9.91 -39.75 2.62
CA ASP A 128 8.82 -39.54 1.64
C ASP A 128 8.58 -40.74 0.69
N ALA A 129 9.06 -41.93 1.05
CA ALA A 129 8.79 -43.17 0.32
C ALA A 129 7.68 -44.00 0.99
N THR A 130 6.42 -43.61 0.79
CA THR A 130 5.22 -44.47 0.90
C THR A 130 4.00 -43.83 0.26
#